data_AF-D0N0A6-F1
#
_entry.id   AF-D0N0A6-F1
#
_cell.length_a   1.000
_cell.length_b   1.000
_cell.length_c   1.000
_cell.angle_alpha   90.00
_cell.angle_beta   90.00
_cell.angle_gamma   90.00
#
_symmetry.space_group_name_H-M   'P 1'
#
loop_
_entity.id
_entity.type
_entity.pdbx_description
1 polymer ?
#
loop_
_entity_poly.entity_id
_entity_poly.type
_entity_poly.pdbx_seq_one_letter_code
_entity_poly.pdbx_strand_id
1 'polypeptide(L)'
;MNVVFVCTSNTCRSPVAEHFAVEYFRRKLNMSREQQEEKGIVIRSAALTDVFDREGSPASKHAVDVMKKYQLDLSKHRSQLLTEQMCMEADYIVCVASGMAYKVMEKFPRIEEREALAASGWPSLALDDQAAACMIDWLA
;
A
#
# COMPACT_ATOMS: atom_id res chain seq x y z
N MET A 1 -10.45 -10.14 5.43
CA MET A 1 -9.14 -9.47 5.58
C MET A 1 -9.01 -8.40 4.52
N ASN A 2 -9.13 -7.14 4.89
CA ASN A 2 -8.99 -5.98 4.02
C ASN A 2 -7.80 -5.13 4.44
N VAL A 3 -6.82 -4.96 3.56
CA VAL A 3 -5.58 -4.21 3.83
C VAL A 3 -5.47 -3.03 2.87
N VAL A 4 -5.25 -1.83 3.41
CA VAL A 4 -5.05 -0.61 2.62
C VAL A 4 -3.67 -0.03 2.89
N PHE A 5 -2.79 -0.05 1.90
CA PHE A 5 -1.49 0.62 1.95
C PHE A 5 -1.64 2.11 1.64
N VAL A 6 -1.13 2.98 2.49
CA VAL A 6 -1.25 4.43 2.35
C VAL A 6 0.12 5.06 2.21
N CYS A 7 0.29 5.88 1.17
CA CYS A 7 1.42 6.81 1.05
C CYS A 7 0.89 8.21 0.70
N THR A 8 1.79 9.17 0.45
CA THR A 8 1.39 10.56 0.15
C THR A 8 0.50 10.62 -1.10
N SER A 9 1.01 10.20 -2.26
CA SER A 9 0.34 10.41 -3.57
C SER A 9 -0.13 9.13 -4.27
N ASN A 10 0.09 7.96 -3.68
CA ASN A 10 -0.22 6.65 -4.30
C ASN A 10 0.43 6.40 -5.67
N THR A 11 1.61 6.96 -5.91
CA THR A 11 2.36 6.78 -7.18
C THR A 11 3.66 5.99 -7.01
N CYS A 12 4.11 5.74 -5.78
CA CYS A 12 5.43 5.12 -5.53
C CYS A 12 5.37 3.94 -4.56
N ARG A 13 5.41 4.19 -3.24
CA ARG A 13 5.57 3.15 -2.21
C ARG A 13 4.33 2.29 -1.99
N SER A 14 3.16 2.91 -1.81
CA SER A 14 1.94 2.15 -1.53
C SER A 14 1.49 1.24 -2.67
N PRO A 15 1.54 1.62 -3.97
CA PRO A 15 1.15 0.69 -5.03
C PRO A 15 2.16 -0.46 -5.22
N VAL A 16 3.45 -0.23 -4.92
CA VAL A 16 4.47 -1.27 -4.85
C VAL A 16 4.15 -2.27 -3.74
N ALA A 17 3.85 -1.78 -2.53
CA ALA A 17 3.50 -2.63 -1.38
C ALA A 17 2.26 -3.49 -1.63
N GLU A 18 1.21 -2.92 -2.24
CA GLU A 18 0.00 -3.66 -2.63
C GLU A 18 0.33 -4.85 -3.55
N HIS A 19 1.09 -4.60 -4.62
CA HIS A 19 1.39 -5.64 -5.60
C HIS A 19 2.28 -6.74 -5.01
N PHE A 20 3.22 -6.37 -4.15
CA PHE A 20 4.03 -7.35 -3.44
C PHE A 20 3.22 -8.19 -2.44
N ALA A 21 2.26 -7.59 -1.75
CA ALA A 21 1.36 -8.33 -0.87
C ALA A 21 0.47 -9.31 -1.67
N VAL A 22 -0.10 -8.91 -2.80
CA VAL A 22 -0.85 -9.83 -3.68
C VAL A 22 0.05 -10.94 -4.21
N GLU A 23 1.28 -10.60 -4.60
CA GLU A 23 2.25 -11.56 -5.11
C GLU A 23 2.67 -12.59 -4.05
N TYR A 24 2.75 -12.19 -2.77
CA TYR A 24 3.00 -13.10 -1.66
C TYR A 24 1.97 -14.23 -1.63
N PHE A 25 0.67 -13.89 -1.66
CA PHE A 25 -0.42 -14.86 -1.65
C PHE A 25 -0.39 -15.75 -2.90
N ARG A 26 -0.09 -15.17 -4.05
CA ARG A 26 0.08 -15.94 -5.29
C ARG A 26 1.19 -16.96 -5.18
N ARG A 27 2.36 -16.60 -4.66
CA ARG A 27 3.52 -17.50 -4.59
C ARG A 27 3.40 -18.53 -3.47
N LYS A 28 2.93 -18.12 -2.29
CA LYS A 28 2.90 -18.98 -1.10
C LYS A 28 1.68 -19.88 -1.05
N LEU A 29 0.52 -19.38 -1.50
CA LEU A 29 -0.77 -20.08 -1.40
C LEU A 29 -1.36 -20.46 -2.76
N ASN A 30 -0.67 -20.16 -3.87
CA ASN A 30 -1.16 -20.40 -5.23
C ASN A 30 -2.53 -19.77 -5.49
N MET A 31 -2.75 -18.56 -4.98
CA MET A 31 -4.01 -17.82 -5.14
C MET A 31 -3.84 -16.62 -6.07
N SER A 32 -4.60 -16.59 -7.17
CA SER A 32 -4.75 -15.38 -7.99
C SER A 32 -5.37 -14.24 -7.16
N ARG A 33 -5.27 -12.99 -7.62
CA ARG A 33 -5.94 -11.85 -6.97
C ARG A 33 -7.45 -12.09 -6.85
N GLU A 34 -8.08 -12.61 -7.90
CA GLU A 34 -9.51 -12.93 -7.90
C GLU A 34 -9.85 -13.96 -6.82
N GLN A 35 -9.07 -15.04 -6.71
CA GLN A 35 -9.25 -16.05 -5.66
C GLN A 35 -8.97 -15.50 -4.25
N GLN A 36 -8.06 -14.54 -4.12
CA GLN A 36 -7.84 -13.83 -2.85
C GLN A 36 -9.12 -13.06 -2.49
N GLU A 37 -9.67 -12.29 -3.43
CA GLU A 37 -10.88 -11.48 -3.23
C GLU A 37 -12.13 -12.34 -2.94
N GLU A 38 -12.32 -13.46 -3.63
CA GLU A 38 -13.37 -14.46 -3.37
C GLU A 38 -13.31 -15.02 -1.94
N LYS A 39 -12.10 -15.15 -1.39
CA LYS A 39 -11.87 -15.58 -0.01
C LYS A 39 -11.92 -14.43 1.00
N GLY A 40 -12.31 -13.24 0.56
CA GLY A 40 -12.39 -12.05 1.39
C GLY A 40 -11.03 -11.46 1.77
N ILE A 41 -9.98 -11.75 0.98
CA ILE A 41 -8.66 -11.11 1.08
C ILE A 41 -8.60 -9.99 0.04
N VAL A 42 -8.80 -8.76 0.49
CA VAL A 42 -8.79 -7.57 -0.36
C VAL A 42 -7.57 -6.72 -0.01
N ILE A 43 -6.72 -6.47 -1.00
CA ILE A 43 -5.49 -5.68 -0.84
C ILE A 43 -5.55 -4.51 -1.80
N ARG A 44 -5.44 -3.30 -1.26
CA ARG A 44 -5.55 -2.04 -1.98
C ARG A 44 -4.47 -1.05 -1.54
N SER A 45 -4.30 0.02 -2.30
CA SER A 45 -3.48 1.15 -1.92
C SER A 45 -4.14 2.47 -2.26
N ALA A 46 -3.84 3.51 -1.47
CA ALA A 46 -4.44 4.83 -1.62
C ALA A 46 -3.48 5.96 -1.24
N ALA A 47 -3.85 7.19 -1.64
CA ALA A 47 -3.12 8.42 -1.42
C ALA A 47 -3.74 9.17 -0.25
N LEU A 48 -2.92 9.69 0.66
CA LEU A 48 -3.42 10.62 1.67
C LEU A 48 -3.82 11.97 1.03
N THR A 49 -3.14 12.39 -0.03
CA THR A 49 -3.35 13.69 -0.68
C THR A 49 -2.97 13.67 -2.15
N ASP A 50 -3.64 14.49 -2.95
CA ASP A 50 -3.41 14.72 -4.37
C ASP A 50 -2.65 16.03 -4.66
N VAL A 51 -2.15 16.71 -3.62
CA VAL A 51 -1.45 18.00 -3.76
C VAL A 51 -0.17 17.87 -4.59
N PHE A 52 0.51 16.72 -4.53
CA PHE A 52 1.78 16.48 -5.24
C PHE A 52 1.57 15.79 -6.59
N ASP A 53 0.62 14.85 -6.66
CA ASP A 53 0.22 14.18 -7.90
C ASP A 53 -1.31 14.09 -7.90
N ARG A 54 -1.94 14.45 -9.03
CA ARG A 54 -3.40 14.40 -9.15
C ARG A 54 -3.92 12.97 -8.99
N GLU A 55 -5.15 12.81 -8.52
CA GLU A 55 -5.84 11.52 -8.59
C GLU A 55 -5.85 10.98 -10.03
N GLY A 56 -5.70 9.66 -10.18
CA GLY A 56 -5.55 9.00 -11.48
C GLY A 56 -4.15 9.13 -12.11
N SER A 57 -3.17 9.69 -11.40
CA SER A 57 -1.79 9.73 -11.89
C SER A 57 -1.20 8.32 -12.01
N PRO A 58 -0.35 8.07 -13.02
CA PRO A 58 0.31 6.77 -13.16
C PRO A 58 1.31 6.54 -12.03
N ALA A 59 1.71 5.28 -11.85
CA ALA A 59 2.87 4.99 -11.01
C ALA A 59 4.12 5.71 -11.53
N SER A 60 4.94 6.20 -10.59
CA SER A 60 6.23 6.81 -10.88
C SER A 60 7.12 5.85 -11.67
N LYS A 61 7.93 6.39 -12.57
CA LYS A 61 8.87 5.60 -13.38
C LYS A 61 9.77 4.71 -12.50
N HIS A 62 10.25 5.26 -11.39
CA HIS A 62 11.08 4.51 -10.45
C HIS A 62 10.33 3.30 -9.86
N ALA A 63 9.08 3.47 -9.41
CA ALA A 63 8.28 2.36 -8.90
C ALA A 63 8.04 1.27 -9.94
N VAL A 64 7.72 1.67 -11.18
CA VAL A 64 7.58 0.73 -12.31
C VAL A 64 8.88 -0.04 -12.55
N ASP A 65 10.03 0.65 -12.55
CA ASP A 65 11.33 0.03 -12.79
C ASP A 65 11.76 -0.90 -11.64
N VAL A 66 11.40 -0.59 -10.39
CA VAL A 66 11.57 -1.52 -9.24
C VAL A 66 10.75 -2.78 -9.46
N MET A 67 9.46 -2.66 -9.81
CA MET A 67 8.56 -3.81 -9.96
C MET A 67 8.96 -4.74 -11.10
N LYS A 68 9.50 -4.19 -12.20
CA LYS A 68 10.05 -4.99 -13.30
C LYS A 68 11.16 -5.94 -12.86
N LYS A 69 12.00 -5.57 -11.87
CA LYS A 69 13.05 -6.46 -11.32
C LYS A 69 12.47 -7.73 -10.70
N TYR A 70 11.21 -7.68 -10.28
CA TYR A 70 10.48 -8.80 -9.68
C TYR A 70 9.47 -9.45 -10.63
N GLN A 71 9.50 -9.09 -11.92
CA GLN A 71 8.59 -9.58 -12.97
C GLN A 71 7.12 -9.22 -12.69
N LEU A 72 6.90 -8.07 -12.04
CA LEU A 72 5.58 -7.52 -11.77
C LEU A 72 5.34 -6.26 -12.59
N ASP A 73 4.12 -6.07 -13.09
CA ASP A 73 3.72 -4.92 -13.88
C ASP A 73 2.92 -3.92 -13.04
N LEU A 74 3.46 -2.71 -12.90
CA LEU A 74 2.81 -1.57 -12.23
C LEU A 74 2.36 -0.48 -13.21
N SER A 75 2.54 -0.66 -14.52
CA SER A 75 2.27 0.37 -15.53
C SER A 75 0.79 0.74 -15.64
N LYS A 76 -0.10 -0.19 -15.28
CA LYS A 76 -1.55 0.00 -15.28
C LYS A 76 -2.08 0.67 -14.01
N HIS A 77 -1.23 0.83 -12.98
CA HIS A 77 -1.62 1.48 -11.74
C HIS A 77 -2.09 2.92 -11.97
N ARG A 78 -3.13 3.32 -11.24
CA ARG A 78 -3.65 4.69 -11.21
C ARG A 78 -3.89 5.09 -9.77
N SER A 79 -3.39 6.27 -9.39
CA SER A 79 -3.55 6.75 -8.02
C SER A 79 -5.02 6.94 -7.67
N GLN A 80 -5.38 6.64 -6.44
CA GLN A 80 -6.71 6.91 -5.87
C GLN A 80 -6.55 7.56 -4.50
N LEU A 81 -7.47 8.45 -4.12
CA LEU A 81 -7.48 9.04 -2.79
C LEU A 81 -8.00 8.04 -1.75
N LEU A 82 -7.41 8.08 -0.55
CA LEU A 82 -7.93 7.38 0.61
C LEU A 82 -9.27 8.00 0.98
N THR A 83 -10.28 7.16 1.18
CA THR A 83 -11.63 7.58 1.56
C THR A 83 -11.98 7.09 2.96
N GLU A 84 -12.92 7.76 3.62
CA GLU A 84 -13.43 7.33 4.92
C GLU A 84 -14.00 5.91 4.85
N GLN A 85 -14.68 5.55 3.75
CA GLN A 85 -15.21 4.21 3.54
C GLN A 85 -14.11 3.15 3.50
N MET A 86 -13.02 3.38 2.74
CA MET A 86 -11.88 2.46 2.72
C MET A 86 -11.31 2.25 4.11
N CYS A 87 -11.23 3.31 4.92
CA CYS A 87 -10.73 3.23 6.28
C CYS A 87 -11.67 2.45 7.22
N MET A 88 -12.99 2.62 7.07
CA MET A 88 -13.97 1.88 7.86
C MET A 88 -14.03 0.39 7.48
N GLU A 89 -13.86 0.08 6.19
CA GLU A 89 -13.86 -1.30 5.69
C GLU A 89 -12.53 -2.03 5.90
N ALA A 90 -11.43 -1.30 6.13
CA ALA A 90 -10.11 -1.90 6.32
C ALA A 90 -10.04 -2.63 7.66
N ASP A 91 -9.47 -3.83 7.64
CA ASP A 91 -8.97 -4.50 8.86
C ASP A 91 -7.61 -3.91 9.24
N TYR A 92 -6.82 -3.48 8.26
CA TYR A 92 -5.48 -2.89 8.45
C TYR A 92 -5.26 -1.69 7.52
N ILE A 93 -4.79 -0.58 8.10
CA ILE A 93 -4.31 0.59 7.34
C ILE A 93 -2.80 0.71 7.52
N VAL A 94 -2.04 0.40 6.48
CA VAL A 94 -0.57 0.34 6.54
C VAL A 94 0.03 1.61 5.95
N CYS A 95 0.49 2.50 6.81
CA CYS A 95 1.17 3.73 6.40
C CYS A 95 2.66 3.46 6.11
N VAL A 96 3.09 3.65 4.86
CA VAL A 96 4.46 3.30 4.41
C VAL A 96 5.51 4.39 4.68
N ALA A 97 5.15 5.43 5.43
CA ALA A 97 6.04 6.50 5.84
C ALA A 97 5.75 6.92 7.28
N SER A 98 6.80 7.19 8.05
CA SER A 98 6.69 7.63 9.44
C SER A 98 5.85 8.91 9.58
N GLY A 99 5.08 9.00 10.66
CA GLY A 99 4.20 10.15 10.94
C GLY A 99 2.95 10.25 10.05
N MET A 100 2.82 9.40 9.03
CA MET A 100 1.63 9.42 8.15
C MET A 100 0.37 8.88 8.83
N ALA A 101 0.52 7.94 9.78
CA ALA A 101 -0.59 7.45 10.58
C ALA A 101 -1.30 8.58 11.34
N TYR A 102 -0.53 9.50 11.93
CA TYR A 102 -1.08 10.70 12.59
C TYR A 102 -1.90 11.55 11.61
N LYS A 103 -1.38 11.80 10.41
CA LYS A 103 -2.10 12.58 9.39
C LYS A 103 -3.36 11.87 8.88
N VAL A 104 -3.36 10.52 8.84
CA VAL A 104 -4.55 9.74 8.52
C VAL A 104 -5.61 9.92 9.60
N MET A 105 -5.23 9.85 10.88
CA MET A 105 -6.14 10.08 12.02
C MET A 105 -6.69 11.51 12.02
N GLU A 106 -5.84 12.52 11.79
CA GLU A 106 -6.29 13.92 11.67
C GLU A 106 -7.29 14.10 10.52
N LYS A 107 -7.04 13.47 9.37
CA LYS A 107 -7.92 13.58 8.20
C LYS A 107 -9.23 12.81 8.37
N PHE A 108 -9.21 11.71 9.13
CA PHE A 108 -10.33 10.81 9.32
C PHE A 108 -10.48 10.48 10.82
N PRO A 109 -11.03 11.40 11.62
CA PRO A 109 -11.06 11.27 13.08
C PRO A 109 -11.87 10.06 13.57
N ARG A 110 -12.83 9.56 12.76
CA ARG A 110 -13.61 8.35 13.08
C ARG A 110 -12.78 7.06 13.10
N ILE A 111 -11.51 7.09 12.67
CA ILE A 111 -10.60 5.93 12.72
C ILE A 111 -9.91 5.83 14.09
N GLU A 112 -9.78 6.92 14.88
CA GLU A 112 -9.06 6.92 16.16
C GLU A 112 -9.60 5.90 17.18
N GLU A 113 -10.85 5.46 17.02
CA GLU A 113 -11.49 4.46 17.87
C GLU A 113 -11.12 3.01 17.52
N ARG A 114 -10.25 2.77 16.52
CA ARG A 114 -9.91 1.41 16.05
C ARG A 114 -8.44 1.06 16.30
N GLU A 115 -8.22 -0.10 16.91
CA GLU A 115 -6.90 -0.76 17.04
C GLU A 115 -6.22 -1.08 15.69
N ALA A 116 -6.94 -0.95 14.56
CA ALA A 116 -6.49 -1.24 13.19
C ALA A 116 -5.35 -0.34 12.67
N LEU A 117 -4.98 0.70 13.43
CA LEU A 117 -3.85 1.60 13.16
C LEU A 117 -2.54 1.04 13.76
N ALA A 118 -2.07 -0.10 13.26
CA ALA A 118 -0.71 -0.57 13.51
C ALA A 118 -0.08 -1.00 12.17
N ALA A 119 1.12 -0.57 11.75
CA ALA A 119 2.26 -0.13 12.54
C ALA A 119 3.02 1.02 11.85
N SER A 120 3.39 2.01 12.66
CA SER A 120 4.65 2.74 12.51
C SER A 120 5.80 1.73 12.62
N GLY A 121 6.12 1.09 11.50
CA GLY A 121 7.17 0.06 11.43
C GLY A 121 7.74 -0.14 10.03
N TRP A 122 7.23 0.57 9.02
CA TRP A 122 7.96 0.70 7.77
C TRP A 122 9.22 1.53 8.06
N PRO A 123 10.43 1.00 7.91
CA PRO A 123 11.61 1.75 8.26
C PRO A 123 11.64 3.03 7.42
N SER A 124 11.93 4.14 8.11
CA SER A 124 12.17 5.48 7.57
C SER A 124 13.44 5.54 6.70
N LEU A 125 13.60 4.57 5.81
CA LEU A 125 14.59 4.61 4.76
C LEU A 125 13.92 5.34 3.60
N ALA A 126 14.53 6.47 3.26
CA ALA A 126 14.37 7.07 1.96
C ALA A 126 14.46 5.98 0.87
N LEU A 127 13.84 6.26 -0.27
CA LEU A 127 13.87 5.38 -1.43
C LEU A 127 15.29 5.42 -2.04
N ASP A 128 16.24 4.89 -1.29
CA ASP A 128 17.61 4.56 -1.63
C ASP A 128 18.00 3.30 -0.82
N ASP A 129 18.18 2.23 -1.59
CA ASP A 129 18.83 0.93 -1.32
C ASP A 129 18.33 -0.06 -0.25
N GLN A 130 17.42 0.27 0.68
CA GLN A 130 17.02 -0.70 1.75
C GLN A 130 15.52 -0.91 1.97
N ALA A 131 14.64 -0.04 1.47
CA ALA A 131 13.19 -0.26 1.57
C ALA A 131 12.71 -1.49 0.75
N ALA A 132 13.47 -1.87 -0.28
CA ALA A 132 13.33 -3.13 -1.01
C ALA A 132 13.93 -4.33 -0.25
N ALA A 133 14.92 -4.11 0.62
CA ALA A 133 15.48 -5.14 1.50
C ALA A 133 14.48 -5.60 2.59
N CYS A 134 13.52 -4.77 3.00
CA CYS A 134 12.48 -5.19 3.96
C CYS A 134 11.31 -5.97 3.36
N MET A 135 11.18 -6.07 2.04
CA MET A 135 10.36 -7.13 1.46
C MET A 135 11.13 -8.47 1.40
N ILE A 136 12.47 -8.40 1.44
CA ILE A 136 13.38 -9.55 1.41
C ILE A 136 13.39 -10.30 2.78
N ASP A 137 13.11 -9.63 3.90
CA ASP A 137 12.71 -10.31 5.16
C ASP A 137 11.24 -10.77 5.17
N TRP A 138 10.38 -10.24 4.28
CA TRP A 138 8.91 -10.40 4.35
C TRP A 138 8.36 -11.69 3.69
N LEU A 139 9.24 -12.54 3.15
CA LEU A 139 8.91 -13.87 2.60
C LEU A 139 9.73 -15.01 3.22
N ALA A 140 10.70 -14.68 4.09
CA ALA A 140 11.44 -15.61 4.93
C ALA A 140 10.63 -15.89 6.21
#